data_AF-A0A839BLP8-F1
#
_entry.id   AF-A0A839BLP8-F1
#
_cell.length_a   1.000
_cell.length_b   1.000
_cell.length_c   1.000
_cell.angle_alpha   90.00
_cell.angle_beta   90.00
_cell.angle_gamma   90.00
#
_symmetry.space_group_name_H-M   'P 1'
#
loop_
_entity.id
_entity.type
_entity.pdbx_description
1 polymer ?
#
loop_
_entity_poly.entity_id
_entity_poly.type
_entity_poly.pdbx_seq_one_letter_code
_entity_poly.pdbx_strand_id
1 'polypeptide(L)'
;MHTFLLLGVNVNTYFYSAKHNSFFPLELKDDYINGIGWPEDAVEVTEQVYSEFTGEPPQGQKRVAGKNGFPEWEDIPPPTREEIVAQAGVEKQSRTDAANDFINSNQWPGKAAMGRLNDTDKAKYNAWLDYLDSIGAVDVSAAPDLNWPIPPGM
;
A
#
# COMPACT_ATOMS: atom_id res chain seq x y z
N MET A 1 19.81 4.14 57.78
CA MET A 1 20.68 4.56 56.66
C MET A 1 20.53 3.52 55.56
N HIS A 2 20.29 3.96 54.32
CA HIS A 2 20.09 3.19 53.09
C HIS A 2 18.66 2.72 52.79
N THR A 3 17.82 3.70 52.46
CA THR A 3 16.67 3.60 51.55
C THR A 3 17.15 3.08 50.19
N PHE A 4 16.64 1.93 49.73
CA PHE A 4 16.75 1.54 48.33
C PHE A 4 15.60 2.18 47.55
N LEU A 5 15.91 3.16 46.69
CA LEU A 5 15.03 3.55 45.60
C LEU A 5 15.03 2.41 44.56
N LEU A 6 13.93 1.67 44.47
CA LEU A 6 13.62 0.95 43.24
C LEU A 6 13.06 1.99 42.26
N LEU A 7 13.91 2.45 41.34
CA LEU A 7 13.49 3.16 40.14
C LEU A 7 12.49 2.24 39.42
N GLY A 8 11.21 2.60 39.47
CA GLY A 8 10.16 1.86 38.78
C GLY A 8 10.44 1.88 37.28
N VAL A 9 10.80 0.73 36.73
CA VAL A 9 10.76 0.52 35.29
C VAL A 9 9.30 0.73 34.89
N ASN A 10 9.03 1.75 34.09
CA ASN A 10 7.72 1.95 33.50
C ASN A 10 7.55 0.82 32.48
N VAL A 11 6.93 -0.29 32.88
CA VAL A 11 6.64 -1.38 31.96
C VAL A 11 5.48 -0.91 31.10
N ASN A 12 5.75 -0.60 29.83
CA ASN A 12 4.68 -0.27 28.90
C ASN A 12 3.69 -1.42 28.86
N THR A 13 2.48 -1.16 29.34
CA THR A 13 1.40 -2.15 29.34
C THR A 13 0.58 -1.95 28.09
N TYR A 14 0.44 -3.01 27.30
CA TYR A 14 -0.31 -2.99 26.06
C TYR A 14 -1.55 -3.85 26.19
N PHE A 15 -2.62 -3.41 25.55
CA PHE A 15 -3.84 -4.18 25.42
C PHE A 15 -4.12 -4.45 23.95
N TYR A 16 -4.72 -5.58 23.65
CA TYR A 16 -5.17 -5.93 22.30
C TYR A 16 -6.69 -6.09 22.28
N SER A 17 -7.35 -5.50 21.29
CA SER A 17 -8.77 -5.72 21.03
C SER A 17 -8.90 -6.56 19.76
N ALA A 18 -9.51 -7.74 19.92
CA ALA A 18 -9.82 -8.64 18.81
C ALA A 18 -10.85 -8.03 17.86
N LYS A 19 -11.86 -7.32 18.40
CA LYS A 19 -12.91 -6.63 17.63
C LYS A 19 -12.33 -5.57 16.69
N HIS A 20 -11.26 -4.89 17.12
CA HIS A 20 -10.59 -3.86 16.33
C HIS A 20 -9.34 -4.37 15.60
N ASN A 21 -8.92 -5.61 15.86
CA ASN A 21 -7.61 -6.14 15.45
C ASN A 21 -6.50 -5.11 15.65
N SER A 22 -6.44 -4.52 16.85
CA SER A 22 -5.62 -3.34 17.14
C SER A 22 -5.09 -3.35 18.57
N PHE A 23 -3.92 -2.73 18.76
CA PHE A 23 -3.30 -2.55 20.07
C PHE A 23 -3.60 -1.18 20.65
N PHE A 24 -3.74 -1.14 21.97
CA PHE A 24 -4.09 0.03 22.77
C PHE A 24 -3.09 0.14 23.92
N PRO A 25 -2.13 1.07 23.85
CA PRO A 25 -1.22 1.35 24.95
C PRO A 25 -1.98 1.87 26.17
N LEU A 26 -1.69 1.34 27.36
CA LEU A 26 -2.34 1.77 28.61
C LEU A 26 -2.10 3.25 28.91
N GLU A 27 -0.94 3.78 28.53
CA GLU A 27 -0.59 5.19 28.71
C GLU A 27 -1.56 6.16 28.00
N LEU A 28 -2.25 5.69 26.94
CA LEU A 28 -3.22 6.47 26.17
C LEU A 28 -4.68 6.21 26.60
N LYS A 29 -4.90 5.48 27.70
CA LYS A 29 -6.24 5.05 28.11
C LYS A 29 -7.20 6.20 28.35
N ASP A 30 -6.76 7.25 29.04
CA ASP A 30 -7.61 8.41 29.32
C ASP A 30 -7.98 9.16 28.02
N ASP A 31 -7.05 9.24 27.06
CA ASP A 31 -7.32 9.84 25.74
C ASP A 31 -8.36 9.03 24.97
N TYR A 32 -8.28 7.70 24.99
CA TYR A 32 -9.30 6.84 24.37
C TYR A 32 -10.65 7.01 25.05
N ILE A 33 -10.72 7.03 26.39
CA ILE A 33 -11.97 7.21 27.15
C ILE A 33 -12.62 8.57 26.83
N ASN A 34 -11.82 9.63 26.71
CA ASN A 34 -12.30 10.96 26.35
C ASN A 34 -12.65 11.11 24.86
N GLY A 35 -12.26 10.15 24.02
CA GLY A 35 -12.52 10.11 22.59
C GLY A 35 -13.50 9.01 22.19
N ILE A 36 -12.99 7.99 21.52
CA ILE A 36 -13.78 6.91 20.90
C ILE A 36 -14.19 5.78 21.86
N GLY A 37 -13.73 5.83 23.11
CA GLY A 37 -13.92 4.81 24.13
C GLY A 37 -12.77 3.80 24.22
N TRP A 38 -12.61 3.19 25.39
CA TRP A 38 -11.72 2.04 25.60
C TRP A 38 -12.43 0.74 25.17
N PRO A 39 -11.78 -0.17 24.41
CA PRO A 39 -12.45 -1.39 23.96
C PRO A 39 -12.81 -2.31 25.13
N GLU A 40 -14.05 -2.81 25.16
CA GLU A 40 -14.53 -3.73 26.20
C GLU A 40 -13.86 -5.10 26.13
N ASP A 41 -13.39 -5.50 24.95
CA ASP A 41 -12.69 -6.76 24.69
C ASP A 41 -11.16 -6.64 24.79
N ALA A 42 -10.66 -5.50 25.26
CA ALA A 42 -9.23 -5.26 25.43
C ALA A 42 -8.62 -6.24 26.45
N VAL A 43 -7.75 -7.13 25.98
CA VAL A 43 -6.97 -8.06 26.81
C VAL A 43 -5.53 -7.58 26.94
N GLU A 44 -4.97 -7.66 28.15
CA GLU A 44 -3.56 -7.31 28.36
C GLU A 44 -2.65 -8.30 27.60
N VAL A 45 -1.60 -7.78 26.97
CA VAL A 45 -0.60 -8.56 26.23
C VAL A 45 0.80 -8.17 26.69
N THR A 46 1.76 -9.07 26.48
CA THR A 46 3.16 -8.76 26.77
C THR A 46 3.73 -7.79 25.74
N GLU A 47 4.79 -7.07 26.13
CA GLU A 47 5.56 -6.23 25.19
C GLU A 47 6.12 -7.05 24.02
N GLN A 48 6.46 -8.33 24.23
CA GLN A 48 6.88 -9.23 23.17
C GLN A 48 5.78 -9.44 22.12
N VAL A 49 4.54 -9.72 22.55
CA VAL A 49 3.39 -9.88 21.64
C VAL A 49 3.12 -8.56 20.92
N TYR A 50 3.15 -7.43 21.62
CA TYR A 50 3.01 -6.12 21.00
C TYR A 50 4.08 -5.88 19.92
N SER A 51 5.36 -6.09 20.25
CA SER A 51 6.48 -5.86 19.34
C SER A 51 6.43 -6.78 18.12
N GLU A 52 6.07 -8.06 18.29
CA GLU A 52 5.95 -9.00 17.18
C GLU A 52 4.87 -8.55 16.20
N PHE A 53 3.67 -8.28 16.70
CA PHE A 53 2.49 -8.07 15.87
C PHE A 53 2.27 -6.61 15.41
N THR A 54 3.09 -5.67 15.88
CA THR A 54 3.17 -4.29 15.35
C THR A 54 4.39 -4.07 14.46
N GLY A 55 5.31 -5.03 14.42
CA GLY A 55 6.47 -5.03 13.53
C GLY A 55 6.14 -5.40 12.08
N GLU A 56 7.17 -5.74 11.32
CA GLU A 56 7.01 -6.25 9.96
C GLU A 56 6.31 -7.62 9.99
N PRO A 57 5.18 -7.79 9.29
CA PRO A 57 4.52 -9.09 9.17
C PRO A 57 5.44 -10.13 8.52
N PRO A 58 5.35 -11.42 8.91
CA PRO A 58 5.96 -12.49 8.14
C PRO A 58 5.53 -12.43 6.67
N GLN A 59 6.43 -12.83 5.77
CA GLN A 59 6.17 -12.76 4.33
C GLN A 59 4.89 -13.51 3.96
N GLY A 60 3.96 -12.81 3.30
CA GLY A 60 2.70 -13.40 2.86
C GLY A 60 1.66 -13.57 3.97
N GLN A 61 1.88 -13.01 5.16
CA GLN A 61 0.93 -13.08 6.27
C GLN A 61 0.41 -11.69 6.66
N LYS A 62 -0.79 -11.68 7.25
CA LYS A 62 -1.43 -10.49 7.84
C LYS A 62 -1.81 -10.79 9.28
N ARG A 63 -1.81 -9.77 10.13
CA ARG A 63 -2.33 -9.90 11.51
C ARG A 63 -3.84 -10.03 11.45
N VAL A 64 -4.38 -11.00 12.16
CA VAL A 64 -5.81 -11.21 12.38
C VAL A 64 -6.10 -11.32 13.87
N ALA A 65 -7.37 -11.17 14.23
CA ALA A 65 -7.85 -11.55 15.54
C ALA A 65 -8.06 -13.06 15.61
N GLY A 66 -7.20 -13.73 16.37
CA GLY A 66 -7.32 -15.15 16.68
C GLY A 66 -8.59 -15.46 17.46
N LYS A 67 -9.04 -16.72 17.38
CA LYS A 67 -10.25 -17.18 18.09
C LYS A 67 -10.11 -17.14 19.62
N ASN A 68 -8.86 -17.07 20.10
CA ASN A 68 -8.49 -16.93 21.51
C ASN A 68 -8.57 -15.46 22.01
N GLY A 69 -8.88 -14.49 21.15
CA GLY A 69 -8.91 -13.06 21.50
C GLY A 69 -7.54 -12.37 21.42
N PHE A 70 -6.49 -13.06 20.97
CA PHE A 70 -5.14 -12.53 20.79
C PHE A 70 -4.82 -12.32 19.31
N PRO A 71 -3.79 -11.53 18.96
CA PRO A 71 -3.33 -11.41 17.59
C PRO A 71 -2.74 -12.73 17.10
N GLU A 72 -3.01 -13.09 15.85
CA GLU A 72 -2.43 -14.24 15.16
C GLU A 72 -2.00 -13.83 13.75
N TRP A 73 -1.03 -14.53 13.17
CA TRP A 73 -0.67 -14.37 11.77
C TRP A 73 -1.48 -15.35 10.93
N GLU A 74 -2.11 -14.85 9.88
CA GLU A 74 -2.86 -15.64 8.90
C GLU A 74 -2.25 -15.46 7.52
N ASP A 75 -2.12 -16.55 6.77
CA ASP A 75 -1.69 -16.52 5.37
C ASP A 75 -2.64 -15.66 4.55
N ILE A 76 -2.09 -14.71 3.81
CA ILE A 76 -2.82 -13.93 2.83
C ILE A 76 -3.14 -14.89 1.67
N PRO A 77 -4.43 -15.14 1.38
CA PRO A 77 -4.78 -15.98 0.25
C PRO A 77 -4.23 -15.36 -1.04
N PRO A 78 -3.86 -16.18 -2.04
CA PRO A 78 -3.48 -15.64 -3.33
C PRO A 78 -4.62 -14.77 -3.89
N PRO A 79 -4.30 -13.70 -4.64
CA PRO A 79 -5.33 -12.87 -5.26
C PRO A 79 -6.28 -13.71 -6.13
N THR A 80 -7.55 -13.35 -6.08
CA THR A 80 -8.58 -13.90 -6.97
C THR A 80 -8.31 -13.52 -8.42
N ARG A 81 -8.94 -14.22 -9.36
CA ARG A 81 -8.83 -13.88 -10.79
C ARG A 81 -9.30 -12.45 -11.05
N GLU A 82 -10.39 -12.05 -10.40
CA GLU A 82 -10.96 -10.71 -10.49
C GLU A 82 -9.98 -9.66 -9.99
N GLU A 83 -9.31 -9.89 -8.86
CA GLU A 83 -8.27 -9.00 -8.34
C GLU A 83 -7.05 -8.93 -9.25
N ILE A 84 -6.61 -10.04 -9.83
CA ILE A 84 -5.48 -10.09 -10.79
C ILE A 84 -5.81 -9.23 -12.03
N VAL A 85 -7.01 -9.39 -12.58
CA VAL A 85 -7.45 -8.60 -13.74
C VAL A 85 -7.60 -7.12 -13.38
N ALA A 86 -8.13 -6.82 -12.19
CA ALA A 86 -8.24 -5.44 -11.71
C ALA A 86 -6.86 -4.78 -11.53
N GLN A 87 -5.89 -5.49 -10.97
CA GLN A 87 -4.51 -5.02 -10.83
C GLN A 87 -3.86 -4.75 -12.20
N ALA A 88 -4.06 -5.64 -13.18
CA ALA A 88 -3.62 -5.40 -14.54
C ALA A 88 -4.29 -4.17 -15.18
N GLY A 89 -5.56 -3.92 -14.88
CA GLY A 89 -6.27 -2.70 -15.29
C GLY A 89 -5.65 -1.42 -14.69
N VAL A 90 -5.30 -1.44 -13.41
CA VAL A 90 -4.61 -0.33 -12.73
C VAL A 90 -3.23 -0.08 -13.35
N GLU A 91 -2.47 -1.14 -13.63
CA GLU A 91 -1.16 -1.05 -14.30
C GLU A 91 -1.28 -0.43 -15.70
N LYS A 92 -2.29 -0.86 -16.49
CA LYS A 92 -2.59 -0.27 -17.81
C LYS A 92 -2.85 1.23 -17.72
N GLN A 93 -3.64 1.64 -16.72
CA GLN A 93 -3.93 3.06 -16.49
C GLN A 93 -2.68 3.83 -16.07
N SER A 94 -1.89 3.30 -15.13
CA SER A 94 -0.65 3.93 -14.67
C SER A 94 0.35 4.16 -15.82
N ARG A 95 0.50 3.18 -16.72
CA ARG A 95 1.36 3.31 -17.91
C ARG A 95 0.84 4.35 -18.90
N THR A 96 -0.47 4.42 -19.08
CA THR A 96 -1.14 5.42 -19.91
C THR A 96 -0.93 6.83 -19.35
N ASP A 97 -1.10 7.00 -18.05
CA ASP A 97 -0.93 8.27 -17.35
C ASP A 97 0.53 8.75 -17.45
N ALA A 98 1.50 7.87 -17.18
CA ALA A 98 2.92 8.20 -17.30
C ALA A 98 3.32 8.64 -18.73
N ALA A 99 2.78 7.97 -19.76
CA ALA A 99 3.01 8.37 -21.15
C ALA A 99 2.39 9.74 -21.47
N ASN A 100 1.16 9.98 -21.03
CA ASN A 100 0.49 11.26 -21.21
C ASN A 100 1.22 12.39 -20.48
N ASP A 101 1.69 12.16 -19.26
CA ASP A 101 2.48 13.13 -18.49
C ASP A 101 3.78 13.50 -19.22
N PHE A 102 4.48 12.51 -19.79
CA PHE A 102 5.68 12.76 -20.57
C PHE A 102 5.38 13.56 -21.85
N ILE A 103 4.33 13.19 -22.60
CA ILE A 103 3.89 13.93 -23.80
C ILE A 103 3.52 15.39 -23.44
N ASN A 104 2.77 15.57 -22.36
CA ASN A 104 2.25 16.87 -21.94
C ASN A 104 3.33 17.78 -21.37
N SER A 105 4.26 17.25 -20.57
CA SER A 105 5.41 18.02 -20.05
C SER A 105 6.31 18.57 -21.15
N ASN A 106 6.39 17.89 -22.30
CA ASN A 106 7.09 18.38 -23.49
C ASN A 106 6.28 19.36 -24.35
N GLN A 107 5.01 19.59 -24.01
CA GLN A 107 4.04 20.42 -24.72
C GLN A 107 3.83 20.00 -26.18
N TRP A 108 4.08 18.72 -26.51
CA TRP A 108 4.04 18.23 -27.89
C TRP A 108 2.68 18.40 -28.56
N PRO A 109 1.53 18.12 -27.92
CA PRO A 109 0.23 18.33 -28.56
C PRO A 109 0.02 19.78 -29.02
N GLY A 110 0.37 20.75 -28.17
CA GLY A 110 0.27 22.18 -28.50
C GLY A 110 1.29 22.63 -29.56
N LYS A 111 2.54 22.16 -29.46
CA LYS A 111 3.58 22.43 -30.49
C LYS A 111 3.18 21.86 -31.85
N ALA A 112 2.60 20.66 -31.89
CA ALA A 112 2.12 20.03 -33.13
C ALA A 112 0.99 20.84 -33.77
N ALA A 113 -0.03 21.24 -32.98
CA ALA A 113 -1.15 22.04 -33.45
C ALA A 113 -0.72 23.40 -34.04
N MET A 114 0.34 23.98 -33.49
CA MET A 114 0.89 25.27 -33.93
C MET A 114 1.96 25.14 -35.04
N GLY A 115 2.29 23.93 -35.48
CA GLY A 115 3.38 23.71 -36.46
C GLY A 115 4.77 24.05 -35.92
N ARG A 116 4.97 24.02 -34.61
CA ARG A 116 6.23 24.37 -33.90
C ARG A 116 7.03 23.16 -33.44
N LEU A 117 6.56 21.95 -33.69
CA LEU A 117 7.24 20.72 -33.33
C LEU A 117 8.37 20.43 -34.32
N ASN A 118 9.62 20.35 -33.85
CA ASN A 118 10.76 20.00 -34.69
C ASN A 118 10.76 18.50 -35.03
N ASP A 119 11.55 18.10 -36.03
CA ASP A 119 11.55 16.71 -36.53
C ASP A 119 11.98 15.67 -35.49
N THR A 120 12.93 16.02 -34.61
CA THR A 120 13.38 15.13 -33.52
C THR A 120 12.28 14.87 -32.51
N ASP A 121 11.62 15.94 -32.03
CA ASP A 121 10.51 15.86 -31.08
C ASP A 121 9.30 15.17 -31.73
N LYS A 122 9.07 15.39 -33.03
CA LYS A 122 7.99 14.73 -33.78
C LYS A 122 8.19 13.22 -33.85
N ALA A 123 9.42 12.75 -34.09
CA ALA A 123 9.73 11.33 -34.10
C ALA A 123 9.48 10.71 -32.71
N LYS A 124 9.90 11.38 -31.63
CA LYS A 124 9.63 10.93 -30.26
C LYS A 124 8.13 10.93 -29.95
N TYR A 125 7.41 12.00 -30.30
CA TYR A 125 5.98 12.12 -30.06
C TYR A 125 5.20 10.98 -30.72
N ASN A 126 5.49 10.68 -31.99
CA ASN A 126 4.88 9.55 -32.68
C ASN A 126 5.17 8.21 -31.97
N ALA A 127 6.42 7.96 -31.56
CA ALA A 127 6.76 6.73 -30.83
C ALA A 127 5.99 6.59 -29.50
N TRP A 128 5.73 7.70 -28.80
CA TRP A 128 4.93 7.71 -27.58
C TRP A 128 3.43 7.52 -27.84
N LEU A 129 2.91 8.02 -28.98
CA LEU A 129 1.54 7.72 -29.41
C LEU A 129 1.38 6.24 -29.80
N ASP A 130 2.33 5.67 -30.55
CA ASP A 130 2.34 4.24 -30.89
C ASP A 130 2.39 3.35 -29.63
N TYR A 131 3.12 3.80 -28.60
CA TYR A 131 3.15 3.14 -27.29
C TYR A 131 1.79 3.21 -26.58
N LEU A 132 1.13 4.36 -26.57
CA LEU A 132 -0.23 4.51 -26.02
C LEU A 132 -1.24 3.60 -26.73
N ASP A 133 -1.20 3.52 -28.06
CA ASP A 133 -2.05 2.62 -28.84
C ASP A 133 -1.76 1.15 -28.49
N SER A 134 -0.48 0.80 -28.35
CA SER A 134 -0.05 -0.54 -27.93
C SER A 134 -0.53 -0.90 -26.53
N ILE A 135 -0.48 0.03 -25.56
CA ILE A 135 -1.05 -0.16 -24.22
C ILE A 135 -2.57 -0.35 -24.33
N GLY A 136 -3.23 0.50 -25.10
CA GLY A 136 -4.68 0.44 -25.35
C GLY A 136 -5.14 -0.92 -25.87
N ALA A 137 -4.32 -1.59 -26.68
CA ALA A 137 -4.59 -2.92 -27.23
C ALA A 137 -4.37 -4.08 -26.25
N VAL A 138 -3.72 -3.87 -25.09
CA VAL A 138 -3.51 -4.94 -24.10
C VAL A 138 -4.84 -5.40 -23.50
N ASP A 139 -5.16 -6.69 -23.68
CA ASP A 139 -6.29 -7.35 -23.02
C ASP A 139 -5.92 -7.78 -21.60
N VAL A 140 -6.34 -7.00 -20.61
CA VAL A 140 -6.07 -7.25 -19.19
C VAL A 140 -6.78 -8.48 -18.65
N SER A 141 -7.80 -9.01 -19.36
CA SER A 141 -8.48 -10.23 -18.94
C SER A 141 -7.57 -11.46 -19.05
N ALA A 142 -6.50 -11.39 -19.84
CA ALA A 142 -5.49 -12.43 -20.01
C ALA A 142 -4.43 -12.49 -18.88
N ALA A 143 -4.53 -11.63 -17.86
CA ALA A 143 -3.63 -11.64 -16.71
C ALA A 143 -3.62 -13.00 -15.97
N PRO A 144 -2.51 -13.39 -15.33
CA PRO A 144 -1.31 -12.58 -15.02
C PRO A 144 -0.25 -12.51 -16.14
N ASP A 145 -0.33 -13.37 -17.15
CA ASP A 145 0.71 -13.53 -18.19
C ASP A 145 0.58 -12.48 -19.30
N LEU A 146 0.78 -11.20 -18.94
CA LEU A 146 0.71 -10.07 -19.86
C LEU A 146 2.08 -9.64 -20.37
N ASN A 147 2.17 -9.41 -21.68
CA ASN A 147 3.31 -8.77 -22.31
C ASN A 147 3.05 -7.27 -22.42
N TRP A 148 3.55 -6.49 -21.46
CA TRP A 148 3.43 -5.04 -21.50
C TRP A 148 4.31 -4.45 -22.62
N PRO A 149 3.79 -3.50 -23.41
CA PRO A 149 4.61 -2.73 -24.34
C PRO A 149 5.76 -2.03 -23.59
N ILE A 150 6.89 -1.86 -24.27
CA ILE A 150 8.06 -1.19 -23.72
C ILE A 150 7.95 0.31 -24.03
N PRO A 151 8.08 1.21 -23.04
CA PRO A 151 8.04 2.64 -23.30
C PRO A 151 9.20 3.06 -24.20
N PRO A 152 9.02 4.06 -25.09
CA PRO A 152 10.12 4.65 -25.84
C PRO A 152 11.18 5.24 -24.91
N GLY A 153 12.40 5.40 -25.41
CA GLY A 153 13.45 6.11 -24.66
C GLY A 153 13.04 7.55 -24.34
N MET A 154 13.32 7.98 -23.10
CA MET A 154 13.13 9.36 -22.66
C MET A 154 14.02 10.33 -23.45
#